data_AF-A0AA96MTH3-F1
#
_entry.id   AF-A0AA96MTH3-F1
#
_cell.length_a   1.000
_cell.length_b   1.000
_cell.length_c   1.000
_cell.angle_alpha   90.00
_cell.angle_beta   90.00
_cell.angle_gamma   90.00
#
_symmetry.space_group_name_H-M   'P 1'
#
loop_
_entity.id
_entity.type
_entity.pdbx_description
1 polymer ?
#
loop_
_entity_poly.entity_id
_entity_poly.type
_entity_poly.pdbx_seq_one_letter_code
_entity_poly.pdbx_strand_id
1 'polypeptide(L)'
;MAELNKINQIKKLRKKAENSRNAYFMLSKKYRLSSSLLHFLILIGSTVVAILTFANFDVFLPMIKNLTEPVYKVVIGLLASMVFIFTVIEEFLSLSKRASEYESAGKQLTSFIRYADSIEKRTNVTNEDIDHLTLHYTLICETTPMIPDKYFLKAKRHLYRKIEISTALEHNPYMILWLYKLKKMLIELKKVEKDEVSNGGNDEKK
;
A
#
# COMPACT_ATOMS: atom_id res chain seq x y z
N MET A 1 22.51 -33.06 -7.84
CA MET A 1 21.68 -32.20 -8.73
C MET A 1 20.23 -32.08 -8.27
N ALA A 2 19.59 -33.15 -7.75
CA ALA A 2 18.20 -33.11 -7.29
C ALA A 2 17.95 -32.11 -6.14
N GLU A 3 18.82 -32.05 -5.12
CA GLU A 3 18.66 -31.10 -4.00
C GLU A 3 18.77 -29.62 -4.40
N LEU A 4 19.64 -29.29 -5.35
CA LEU A 4 19.78 -27.92 -5.85
C LEU A 4 18.49 -27.45 -6.54
N ASN A 5 17.77 -28.36 -7.21
CA ASN A 5 16.47 -28.08 -7.81
C ASN A 5 15.40 -27.81 -6.73
N LYS A 6 15.40 -28.60 -5.65
CA LYS A 6 14.48 -28.45 -4.51
C LYS A 6 14.61 -27.09 -3.81
N ILE A 7 15.85 -26.71 -3.47
CA ILE A 7 16.14 -25.40 -2.85
C ILE A 7 15.70 -24.25 -3.77
N ASN A 8 15.92 -24.38 -5.08
CA ASN A 8 15.46 -23.37 -6.04
C ASN A 8 13.93 -23.25 -6.12
N GLN A 9 13.17 -24.34 -5.92
CA GLN A 9 11.71 -24.29 -5.87
C GLN A 9 11.23 -23.54 -4.62
N ILE A 10 11.82 -23.83 -3.45
CA ILE A 10 11.53 -23.11 -2.19
C ILE A 10 11.83 -21.62 -2.35
N LYS A 11 12.98 -21.27 -2.94
CA LYS A 11 13.33 -19.86 -3.23
C LYS A 11 12.31 -19.18 -4.14
N LYS A 12 11.81 -19.87 -5.17
CA LYS A 12 10.76 -19.34 -6.07
C LYS A 12 9.46 -19.09 -5.30
N LEU A 13 9.02 -20.03 -4.45
CA LEU A 13 7.83 -19.87 -3.61
C LEU A 13 8.00 -18.71 -2.63
N ARG A 14 9.13 -18.62 -1.94
CA ARG A 14 9.43 -17.51 -1.02
C ARG A 14 9.39 -16.17 -1.73
N LYS A 15 9.98 -16.07 -2.92
CA LYS A 15 9.97 -14.85 -3.74
C LYS A 15 8.56 -14.45 -4.17
N LYS A 16 7.69 -15.40 -4.50
CA LYS A 16 6.27 -15.12 -4.78
C LYS A 16 5.58 -14.58 -3.53
N ALA A 17 5.73 -15.25 -2.39
CA ALA A 17 5.17 -14.83 -1.12
C ALA A 17 5.65 -13.43 -0.68
N GLU A 18 6.93 -13.10 -0.87
CA GLU A 18 7.49 -11.78 -0.56
C GLU A 18 6.86 -10.66 -1.39
N ASN A 19 6.65 -10.89 -2.69
CA ASN A 19 5.96 -9.95 -3.57
C ASN A 19 4.51 -9.74 -3.14
N SER A 20 3.78 -10.83 -2.91
CA SER A 20 2.39 -10.80 -2.45
C SER A 20 2.27 -10.09 -1.09
N ARG A 21 3.14 -10.41 -0.14
CA ARG A 21 3.20 -9.77 1.19
C ARG A 21 3.36 -8.26 1.08
N ASN A 22 4.30 -7.81 0.24
CA ASN A 22 4.52 -6.37 0.05
C ASN A 22 3.29 -5.69 -0.58
N ALA A 23 2.58 -6.36 -1.49
CA ALA A 23 1.34 -5.86 -2.05
C ALA A 23 0.25 -5.73 -0.98
N TYR A 24 0.03 -6.77 -0.18
CA TYR A 24 -0.94 -6.78 0.93
C TYR A 24 -0.70 -5.64 1.92
N PHE A 25 0.55 -5.45 2.39
CA PHE A 25 0.86 -4.33 3.30
C PHE A 25 0.69 -2.95 2.65
N MET A 26 1.00 -2.81 1.35
CA MET A 26 0.79 -1.55 0.63
C MET A 26 -0.70 -1.21 0.52
N LEU A 27 -1.54 -2.20 0.21
CA LEU A 27 -3.00 -2.05 0.15
C LEU A 27 -3.59 -1.75 1.54
N SER A 28 -3.20 -2.51 2.55
CA SER A 28 -3.62 -2.29 3.94
C SER A 28 -3.32 -0.85 4.40
N LYS A 29 -2.08 -0.37 4.20
CA LYS A 29 -1.70 0.99 4.56
C LYS A 29 -2.53 2.04 3.84
N LYS A 30 -2.82 1.83 2.55
CA LYS A 30 -3.65 2.76 1.76
C LYS A 30 -5.08 2.83 2.30
N TYR A 31 -5.73 1.69 2.55
CA TYR A 31 -7.09 1.66 3.08
C TYR A 31 -7.15 2.22 4.49
N ARG A 32 -6.16 1.93 5.33
CA ARG A 32 -6.05 2.49 6.69
C ARG A 32 -5.93 4.01 6.68
N LEU A 33 -5.09 4.57 5.81
CA LEU A 33 -4.97 6.02 5.66
C LEU A 33 -6.28 6.65 5.16
N SER A 34 -6.93 6.02 4.18
CA SER A 34 -8.19 6.52 3.63
C SER A 34 -9.31 6.51 4.68
N SER A 35 -9.41 5.43 5.47
CA SER A 35 -10.35 5.32 6.59
C SER A 35 -10.03 6.34 7.69
N SER A 36 -8.76 6.47 8.09
CA SER A 36 -8.38 7.44 9.12
C SER A 36 -8.67 8.88 8.69
N LEU A 37 -8.53 9.21 7.40
CA LEU A 37 -8.81 10.53 6.87
C LEU A 37 -10.32 10.81 6.82
N LEU A 38 -11.14 9.82 6.43
CA LEU A 38 -12.61 9.96 6.47
C LEU A 38 -13.11 10.15 7.90
N HIS A 39 -12.72 9.29 8.84
CA HIS A 39 -13.05 9.45 10.26
C HIS A 39 -12.64 10.83 10.79
N PHE A 40 -11.44 11.30 10.45
CA PHE A 40 -10.96 12.62 10.86
C PHE A 40 -11.82 13.76 10.30
N LEU A 41 -12.20 13.70 9.03
CA LEU A 41 -13.10 14.69 8.42
C LEU A 41 -14.48 14.68 9.04
N ILE A 42 -15.04 13.50 9.32
CA ILE A 42 -16.34 13.34 9.98
C ILE A 42 -16.29 13.93 11.39
N LEU A 43 -15.20 13.70 12.13
CA LEU A 43 -15.04 14.21 13.49
C LEU A 43 -14.93 15.75 13.51
N ILE A 44 -14.11 16.33 12.63
CA ILE A 44 -14.03 17.79 12.46
C ILE A 44 -15.38 18.36 12.05
N GLY A 45 -16.01 17.79 11.03
CA GLY A 45 -17.31 18.23 10.53
C GLY A 45 -18.37 18.19 11.63
N SER A 46 -18.42 17.11 12.41
CA SER A 46 -19.35 16.96 13.54
C SER A 46 -19.09 18.00 14.62
N THR A 47 -17.83 18.29 14.92
CA THR A 47 -17.46 19.31 15.92
C THR A 47 -17.84 20.72 15.45
N VAL A 48 -17.60 21.04 14.17
CA VAL A 48 -18.01 22.31 13.56
C VAL A 48 -19.52 22.46 13.60
N VAL A 49 -20.28 21.42 13.21
CA VAL A 49 -21.75 21.42 13.26
C VAL A 49 -22.23 21.61 14.69
N ALA A 50 -21.63 20.93 15.69
CA ALA A 50 -22.00 21.10 17.09
C ALA A 50 -21.77 22.54 17.56
N ILE A 51 -20.60 23.13 17.27
CA ILE A 51 -20.29 24.53 17.62
C ILE A 51 -21.31 25.48 16.98
N LEU A 52 -21.58 25.33 15.68
CA LEU A 52 -22.54 26.17 14.98
C LEU A 52 -23.97 25.99 15.48
N THR A 53 -24.33 24.79 15.92
CA THR A 53 -25.68 24.54 16.46
C THR A 53 -25.92 25.29 17.77
N PHE A 54 -24.89 25.45 18.60
CA PHE A 54 -24.99 26.17 19.89
C PHE A 54 -24.62 27.65 19.81
N ALA A 55 -23.93 28.08 18.76
CA ALA A 55 -23.55 29.48 18.58
C ALA A 55 -24.72 30.31 18.06
N ASN A 56 -24.92 31.50 18.64
CA ASN A 56 -25.89 32.47 18.11
C ASN A 56 -25.39 33.04 16.78
N PHE A 57 -26.30 33.25 15.83
CA PHE A 57 -25.95 33.74 14.49
C PHE A 57 -25.27 35.13 14.52
N ASP A 58 -25.59 35.95 15.54
CA ASP A 58 -25.04 37.31 15.74
C ASP A 58 -23.51 37.32 15.83
N VAL A 59 -22.92 36.26 16.38
CA VAL A 59 -21.46 36.11 16.53
C VAL A 59 -20.75 36.11 15.17
N PHE A 60 -21.45 35.74 14.10
CA PHE A 60 -20.91 35.64 12.75
C PHE A 60 -21.22 36.85 11.86
N LEU A 61 -22.07 37.80 12.30
CA LEU A 61 -22.39 39.03 11.57
C LEU A 61 -21.16 39.89 11.18
N PRO A 62 -20.10 40.02 12.02
CA PRO A 62 -18.89 40.75 11.63
C PRO A 62 -18.18 40.13 10.42
N MET A 63 -18.31 38.82 10.25
CA MET A 63 -17.70 38.06 9.16
C MET A 63 -18.62 37.96 7.94
N ILE A 64 -19.93 37.86 8.16
CA ILE A 64 -20.96 37.69 7.11
C ILE A 64 -22.07 38.72 7.34
N LYS A 65 -21.93 39.90 6.70
CA LYS A 65 -22.79 41.07 6.94
C LYS A 65 -24.29 40.88 6.61
N ASN A 66 -24.64 39.92 5.76
CA ASN A 66 -26.02 39.65 5.31
C ASN A 66 -26.57 38.32 5.85
N LEU A 67 -26.03 37.79 6.95
CA LEU A 67 -26.48 36.54 7.52
C LEU A 67 -27.80 36.74 8.28
N THR A 68 -28.86 36.05 7.85
CA THR A 68 -30.13 36.00 8.56
C THR A 68 -30.25 34.68 9.32
N GLU A 69 -30.98 34.69 10.45
CA GLU A 69 -31.24 33.49 11.25
C GLU A 69 -31.78 32.28 10.44
N PRO A 70 -32.79 32.42 9.54
CA PRO A 70 -33.27 31.29 8.74
C PRO A 70 -32.17 30.74 7.81
N VAL A 71 -31.35 31.60 7.20
CA VAL A 71 -30.24 31.17 6.34
C VAL A 71 -29.19 30.42 7.17
N TYR A 72 -28.85 30.91 8.36
CA TYR A 72 -27.92 30.26 9.27
C TYR A 72 -28.35 28.84 9.63
N LYS A 73 -29.62 28.66 10.04
CA LYS A 73 -30.19 27.35 10.38
C LYS A 73 -30.18 26.38 9.19
N VAL A 74 -30.51 26.86 7.98
CA VAL A 74 -30.45 26.03 6.76
C VAL A 74 -29.03 25.59 6.45
N VAL A 75 -28.05 26.48 6.58
CA VAL A 75 -26.63 26.15 6.35
C VAL A 75 -26.15 25.09 7.34
N ILE A 76 -26.49 25.21 8.63
CA ILE A 76 -26.15 24.19 9.63
C ILE A 76 -26.80 22.86 9.28
N GLY A 77 -28.09 22.86 8.93
CA GLY A 77 -28.80 21.64 8.53
C GLY A 77 -28.18 20.95 7.31
N LEU A 78 -27.73 21.72 6.32
CA LEU A 78 -27.02 21.20 5.15
C LEU A 78 -25.66 20.62 5.53
N LEU A 79 -24.88 21.31 6.37
CA LEU A 79 -23.60 20.79 6.85
C LEU A 79 -23.77 19.51 7.67
N ALA A 80 -24.75 19.46 8.57
CA ALA A 80 -25.08 18.28 9.36
C ALA A 80 -25.47 17.10 8.45
N SER A 81 -26.31 17.36 7.44
CA SER A 81 -26.70 16.35 6.44
C SER A 81 -25.50 15.83 5.64
N MET A 82 -24.57 16.71 5.26
CA MET A 82 -23.35 16.32 4.56
C MET A 82 -22.44 15.45 5.42
N VAL A 83 -22.23 15.81 6.69
CA VAL A 83 -21.46 14.99 7.64
C VAL A 83 -22.11 13.62 7.81
N PHE A 84 -23.44 13.57 7.96
CA PHE A 84 -24.17 12.31 8.07
C PHE A 84 -24.01 11.42 6.83
N ILE A 85 -24.10 11.98 5.62
CA ILE A 85 -23.86 11.25 4.38
C ILE A 85 -22.44 10.65 4.36
N PHE A 86 -21.42 11.40 4.79
CA PHE A 86 -20.06 10.86 4.87
C PHE A 86 -19.95 9.71 5.87
N THR A 87 -20.60 9.79 7.02
CA THR A 87 -20.66 8.71 8.00
C THR A 87 -21.28 7.44 7.41
N VAL A 88 -22.37 7.57 6.66
CA VAL A 88 -23.01 6.42 5.97
C VAL A 88 -22.09 5.82 4.90
N ILE A 89 -21.42 6.66 4.11
CA ILE A 89 -20.47 6.20 3.09
C ILE A 89 -19.29 5.45 3.74
N GLU A 90 -18.77 5.97 4.86
CA GLU A 90 -17.68 5.33 5.59
C GLU A 90 -18.07 3.93 6.10
N GLU A 91 -19.26 3.82 6.70
CA GLU A 91 -19.79 2.55 7.18
C GLU A 91 -19.95 1.54 6.04
N PHE A 92 -20.56 1.95 4.93
CA PHE A 92 -20.79 1.08 3.77
C PHE A 92 -19.49 0.64 3.09
N LEU A 93 -18.50 1.54 2.96
CA LEU A 93 -17.22 1.21 2.35
C LEU A 93 -16.35 0.32 3.26
N SER A 94 -16.57 0.36 4.58
CA SER A 94 -15.90 -0.50 5.57
C SER A 94 -14.39 -0.57 5.33
N LEU A 95 -13.76 0.57 5.03
CA LEU A 95 -12.36 0.66 4.60
C LEU A 95 -11.40 0.14 5.69
N SER A 96 -11.75 0.33 6.96
CA SER A 96 -11.02 -0.20 8.11
C SER A 96 -11.01 -1.73 8.13
N LYS A 97 -12.17 -2.36 7.91
CA LYS A 97 -12.28 -3.83 7.82
C LYS A 97 -11.42 -4.38 6.68
N ARG A 98 -11.53 -3.79 5.49
CA ARG A 98 -10.67 -4.15 4.35
C ARG A 98 -9.20 -4.00 4.69
N ALA A 99 -8.80 -2.88 5.30
CA ALA A 99 -7.41 -2.67 5.70
C ALA A 99 -6.88 -3.78 6.63
N SER A 100 -7.71 -4.25 7.57
CA SER A 100 -7.40 -5.36 8.47
C SER A 100 -7.26 -6.70 7.75
N GLU A 101 -8.15 -7.00 6.81
CA GLU A 101 -8.08 -8.22 5.97
C GLU A 101 -6.77 -8.28 5.19
N TYR A 102 -6.38 -7.18 4.51
CA TYR A 102 -5.10 -7.10 3.81
C TYR A 102 -3.91 -7.17 4.80
N GLU A 103 -4.02 -6.62 6.01
CA GLU A 103 -2.97 -6.72 7.03
C GLU A 103 -2.77 -8.16 7.50
N SER A 104 -3.88 -8.86 7.76
CA SER A 104 -3.90 -10.26 8.18
C SER A 104 -3.27 -11.17 7.13
N ALA A 105 -3.64 -11.00 5.86
CA ALA A 105 -3.01 -11.70 4.74
C ALA A 105 -1.50 -11.46 4.67
N GLY A 106 -1.05 -10.21 4.87
CA GLY A 106 0.38 -9.88 4.96
C GLY A 106 1.09 -10.56 6.14
N LYS A 107 0.43 -10.70 7.29
CA LYS A 107 0.95 -11.43 8.46
C LYS A 107 1.06 -12.93 8.20
N GLN A 108 0.05 -13.55 7.61
CA GLN A 108 0.07 -14.97 7.24
C GLN A 108 1.23 -15.28 6.28
N LEU A 109 1.41 -14.45 5.24
CA LEU A 109 2.55 -14.58 4.33
C LEU A 109 3.90 -14.33 5.01
N THR A 110 3.95 -13.47 6.03
CA THR A 110 5.17 -13.27 6.83
C THR A 110 5.54 -14.52 7.60
N SER A 111 4.56 -15.18 8.23
CA SER A 111 4.75 -16.47 8.90
C SER A 111 5.17 -17.56 7.91
N PHE A 112 4.54 -17.62 6.73
CA PHE A 112 4.94 -18.52 5.65
C PHE A 112 6.39 -18.31 5.22
N ILE A 113 6.82 -17.06 4.99
CA ILE A 113 8.21 -16.76 4.58
C ILE A 113 9.21 -17.21 5.64
N ARG A 114 8.90 -16.98 6.92
CA ARG A 114 9.77 -17.43 8.04
C ARG A 114 9.87 -18.95 8.09
N TYR A 115 8.76 -19.65 7.86
CA TYR A 115 8.72 -21.10 7.81
C TYR A 115 9.47 -21.66 6.59
N ALA A 116 9.29 -21.06 5.40
CA ALA A 116 10.04 -21.44 4.21
C ALA A 116 11.55 -21.22 4.37
N ASP A 117 11.95 -20.11 5.01
CA ASP A 117 13.36 -19.80 5.30
C ASP A 117 14.00 -20.81 6.27
N SER A 118 13.24 -21.29 7.26
CA SER A 118 13.74 -22.31 8.19
C SER A 118 13.91 -23.67 7.54
N ILE A 119 13.07 -24.03 6.55
CA ILE A 119 13.23 -25.25 5.74
C ILE A 119 14.40 -25.11 4.78
N GLU A 120 14.55 -23.95 4.12
CA GLU A 120 15.64 -23.70 3.16
C GLU A 120 17.04 -23.87 3.79
N LYS A 121 17.18 -23.56 5.08
CA LYS A 121 18.44 -23.67 5.83
C LYS A 121 18.75 -25.07 6.35
N ARG A 122 17.86 -26.05 6.15
CA ARG A 122 18.10 -27.45 6.58
C ARG A 122 19.06 -28.14 5.63
N THR A 123 19.90 -29.03 6.18
CA THR A 123 20.92 -29.76 5.42
C THR A 123 20.34 -30.81 4.46
N ASN A 124 19.14 -31.33 4.75
CA ASN A 124 18.41 -32.28 3.90
C ASN A 124 16.98 -31.77 3.69
N VAL A 125 16.60 -31.51 2.43
CA VAL A 125 15.24 -31.06 2.06
C VAL A 125 14.50 -32.21 1.38
N THR A 126 13.39 -32.64 1.99
CA THR A 126 12.56 -33.72 1.44
C THR A 126 11.58 -33.20 0.39
N ASN A 127 10.98 -34.09 -0.40
CA ASN A 127 9.91 -33.69 -1.32
C ASN A 127 8.63 -33.32 -0.55
N GLU A 128 8.37 -34.01 0.56
CA GLU A 128 7.26 -33.73 1.46
C GLU A 128 7.30 -32.29 1.99
N ASP A 129 8.49 -31.75 2.30
CA ASP A 129 8.65 -30.36 2.71
C ASP A 129 8.18 -29.37 1.62
N ILE A 130 8.45 -29.68 0.35
CA ILE A 130 8.06 -28.83 -0.80
C ILE A 130 6.55 -28.92 -1.03
N ASP A 131 5.99 -30.11 -0.97
CA ASP A 131 4.56 -30.33 -1.14
C ASP A 131 3.78 -29.64 -0.02
N HIS A 132 4.25 -29.76 1.23
CA HIS A 132 3.68 -29.08 2.38
C HIS A 132 3.77 -27.55 2.24
N LEU A 133 4.92 -27.01 1.82
CA LEU A 133 5.07 -25.57 1.54
C LEU A 133 4.13 -25.10 0.42
N THR A 134 3.99 -25.89 -0.63
CA THR A 134 3.13 -25.56 -1.77
C THR A 134 1.67 -25.55 -1.34
N LEU A 135 1.23 -26.57 -0.60
CA LEU A 135 -0.13 -26.67 -0.08
C LEU A 135 -0.43 -25.51 0.88
N HIS A 136 0.47 -25.23 1.83
CA HIS A 136 0.30 -24.12 2.76
C HIS A 136 0.24 -22.77 2.03
N TYR A 137 1.05 -22.56 1.00
CA TYR A 137 0.99 -21.35 0.17
C TYR A 137 -0.35 -21.23 -0.57
N THR A 138 -0.83 -22.31 -1.17
CA THR A 138 -2.11 -22.36 -1.87
C THR A 138 -3.28 -22.02 -0.94
N LEU A 139 -3.32 -22.60 0.26
CA LEU A 139 -4.34 -22.29 1.27
C LEU A 139 -4.35 -20.81 1.66
N ILE A 140 -3.17 -20.18 1.78
CA ILE A 140 -3.09 -18.74 2.02
C ILE A 140 -3.65 -17.97 0.82
N CYS A 141 -3.35 -18.38 -0.41
CA CYS A 141 -3.89 -17.72 -1.60
C CYS A 141 -5.43 -17.84 -1.71
N GLU A 142 -6.01 -18.97 -1.29
CA GLU A 142 -7.47 -19.19 -1.32
C GLU A 142 -8.21 -18.41 -0.24
N THR A 143 -7.58 -18.20 0.92
CA THR A 143 -8.20 -17.52 2.08
C THR A 143 -7.97 -16.01 2.09
N THR A 144 -7.08 -15.49 1.25
CA THR A 144 -6.70 -14.07 1.26
C THR A 144 -7.40 -13.27 0.16
N PRO A 145 -7.67 -11.96 0.38
CA PRO A 145 -8.39 -11.14 -0.59
C PRO A 145 -7.55 -10.91 -1.86
N MET A 146 -8.19 -10.97 -3.03
CA MET A 146 -7.50 -10.81 -4.30
C MET A 146 -6.77 -9.46 -4.42
N ILE A 147 -5.50 -9.50 -4.86
CA ILE A 147 -4.71 -8.30 -5.17
C ILE A 147 -5.07 -7.82 -6.58
N PRO A 148 -5.48 -6.56 -6.78
CA PRO A 148 -5.71 -6.05 -8.13
C PRO A 148 -4.40 -5.87 -8.91
N ASP A 149 -4.37 -6.24 -10.19
CA ASP A 149 -3.17 -6.25 -11.03
C ASP A 149 -2.43 -4.91 -11.09
N LYS A 150 -3.18 -3.80 -11.13
CA LYS A 150 -2.61 -2.43 -11.09
C LYS A 150 -1.71 -2.19 -9.87
N TYR A 151 -1.99 -2.86 -8.76
CA TYR A 151 -1.17 -2.76 -7.54
C TYR A 151 -0.07 -3.80 -7.50
N PHE A 152 -0.21 -4.94 -8.18
CA PHE A 152 0.80 -5.99 -8.18
C PHE A 152 2.14 -5.50 -8.75
N LEU A 153 2.13 -4.90 -9.95
CA LEU A 153 3.35 -4.37 -10.57
C LEU A 153 3.96 -3.22 -9.77
N LYS A 154 3.10 -2.35 -9.22
CA LYS A 154 3.53 -1.25 -8.36
C LYS A 154 4.18 -1.75 -7.08
N ALA A 155 3.61 -2.78 -6.46
CA ALA A 155 4.16 -3.43 -5.27
C ALA A 155 5.50 -4.11 -5.58
N LYS A 156 5.59 -4.81 -6.71
CA LYS A 156 6.84 -5.44 -7.16
C LYS A 156 7.95 -4.40 -7.31
N ARG A 157 7.70 -3.31 -8.03
CA ARG A 157 8.65 -2.18 -8.18
C ARG A 157 9.04 -1.60 -6.82
N HIS A 158 8.06 -1.39 -5.94
CA HIS A 158 8.30 -0.87 -4.60
C HIS A 158 9.20 -1.79 -3.77
N LEU A 159 8.99 -3.11 -3.83
CA LEU A 159 9.79 -4.09 -3.11
C LEU A 159 11.26 -4.05 -3.56
N TYR A 160 11.53 -4.14 -4.87
CA TYR A 160 12.90 -4.13 -5.38
C TYR A 160 13.62 -2.83 -5.05
N ARG A 161 12.94 -1.69 -5.18
CA ARG A 161 13.50 -0.40 -4.76
C ARG A 161 13.84 -0.39 -3.26
N LYS A 162 13.00 -0.98 -2.42
CA LYS A 162 13.26 -1.09 -0.97
C LYS A 162 14.48 -1.96 -0.70
N ILE A 163 14.62 -3.10 -1.39
CA ILE A 163 15.76 -4.01 -1.27
C ILE A 163 17.04 -3.28 -1.68
N GLU A 164 17.06 -2.64 -2.85
CA GLU A 164 18.23 -1.91 -3.34
C GLU A 164 18.67 -0.79 -2.39
N ILE A 165 17.71 -0.01 -1.88
CA ILE A 165 18.01 1.03 -0.89
C ILE A 165 18.56 0.43 0.41
N SER A 166 18.01 -0.69 0.87
CA SER A 166 18.50 -1.39 2.06
C SER A 166 19.95 -1.82 1.88
N THR A 167 20.26 -2.45 0.75
CA THR A 167 21.63 -2.87 0.42
C THR A 167 22.58 -1.66 0.30
N ALA A 168 22.13 -0.54 -0.28
CA ALA A 168 22.95 0.67 -0.37
C ALA A 168 23.22 1.30 1.01
N LEU A 169 22.25 1.27 1.92
CA LEU A 169 22.38 1.75 3.29
C LEU A 169 23.34 0.90 4.12
N GLU A 170 23.39 -0.42 3.89
CA GLU A 170 24.36 -1.32 4.56
C GLU A 170 25.81 -0.91 4.26
N HIS A 171 26.08 -0.43 3.04
CA HIS A 171 27.41 0.02 2.64
C HIS A 171 27.69 1.48 3.04
N ASN A 172 26.67 2.34 3.04
CA ASN A 172 26.79 3.76 3.36
C ASN A 172 25.65 4.22 4.29
N PRO A 173 25.83 4.10 5.62
CA PRO A 173 24.76 4.37 6.59
C PRO A 173 24.26 5.82 6.57
N TYR A 174 25.14 6.79 6.32
CA TYR A 174 24.82 8.22 6.33
C TYR A 174 24.29 8.75 4.99
N MET A 175 23.93 7.86 4.07
CA MET A 175 23.45 8.26 2.75
C MET A 175 22.09 8.95 2.83
N ILE A 176 22.01 10.16 2.26
CA ILE A 176 20.75 10.89 2.12
C ILE A 176 19.86 10.19 1.08
N LEU A 177 18.80 9.53 1.56
CA LEU A 177 17.91 8.68 0.75
C LEU A 177 17.25 9.39 -0.43
N TRP A 178 16.92 10.68 -0.28
CA TRP A 178 16.26 11.43 -1.34
C TRP A 178 17.23 11.71 -2.51
N LEU A 179 18.47 12.12 -2.22
CA LEU A 179 19.50 12.33 -3.24
C LEU A 179 19.86 11.05 -3.96
N TYR A 180 19.95 9.92 -3.23
CA TYR A 180 20.21 8.61 -3.84
C TYR A 180 19.13 8.22 -4.86
N LYS A 181 17.85 8.40 -4.50
CA LYS A 181 16.72 8.11 -5.41
C LYS A 181 16.76 9.00 -6.65
N LEU A 182 17.03 10.30 -6.49
CA LEU A 182 17.14 11.23 -7.61
C LEU A 182 18.30 10.85 -8.55
N LYS A 183 19.48 10.59 -7.99
CA LYS A 183 20.66 10.19 -8.78
C LYS A 183 20.37 8.94 -9.60
N LYS A 184 19.74 7.93 -8.99
CA LYS A 184 19.37 6.68 -9.68
C LYS A 184 18.36 6.90 -10.81
N MET A 185 17.33 7.72 -10.57
CA MET A 185 16.36 8.09 -11.60
C MET A 185 17.02 8.79 -12.79
N LEU A 186 17.95 9.73 -12.54
CA LEU A 186 18.69 10.42 -13.61
C LEU A 186 19.60 9.48 -14.40
N ILE A 187 20.24 8.50 -13.74
CA ILE A 187 21.09 7.50 -14.41
C ILE A 187 20.24 6.58 -15.31
N GLU A 188 19.08 6.15 -14.84
CA GLU A 188 18.16 5.33 -15.65
C GLU A 188 17.67 6.08 -16.88
N LEU A 189 17.30 7.37 -16.74
CA LEU A 189 16.89 8.21 -17.87
C LEU A 189 18.01 8.36 -18.91
N LYS A 190 19.25 8.64 -18.48
CA LYS A 190 20.41 8.74 -19.39
C LYS A 190 20.73 7.42 -20.08
N LYS A 191 20.46 6.28 -19.45
CA LYS A 191 20.64 4.96 -20.09
C LYS A 191 19.61 4.73 -21.18
N VAL A 192 18.33 5.00 -20.90
CA VAL A 192 17.26 4.87 -21.89
C VAL A 192 17.53 5.75 -23.11
N GLU A 193 17.94 7.01 -22.90
CA GLU A 193 18.31 7.93 -23.97
C GLU A 193 19.49 7.41 -24.81
N LYS A 194 20.50 6.80 -24.18
CA LYS A 194 21.67 6.24 -24.88
C LYS A 194 21.34 4.95 -25.64
N ASP A 195 20.44 4.13 -25.11
CA ASP A 195 19.99 2.88 -25.74
C ASP A 195 19.07 3.16 -26.94
N GLU A 196 18.25 4.22 -26.90
CA GLU A 196 17.45 4.69 -28.04
C GLU A 196 18.34 5.21 -29.19
N VAL A 197 19.39 5.97 -28.88
CA VAL A 197 20.37 6.46 -29.87
C VAL A 197 21.19 5.31 -30.49
N SER A 198 21.46 4.24 -29.74
CA SER A 198 22.19 3.07 -30.25
C SER A 198 21.34 2.12 -31.08
N ASN A 199 20.04 2.00 -30.81
CA ASN A 199 19.13 1.14 -31.60
C ASN A 199 18.60 1.83 -32.87
N GLY A 200 18.47 3.16 -32.88
CA GLY A 200 18.06 3.90 -34.08
C GLY A 200 19.10 3.91 -35.22
N GLY A 201 20.35 3.54 -34.96
CA GLY A 201 21.41 3.48 -35.97
C GLY A 201 21.52 2.16 -36.76
N ASN A 202 20.75 1.13 -36.38
CA ASN A 202 20.82 -0.20 -37.01
C ASN A 202 19.69 -0.50 -38.01
N ASP A 203 18.66 0.36 -38.10
CA ASP A 203 17.52 0.15 -39.00
C ASP A 203 17.66 0.85 -40.37
N GLU A 204 18.72 1.64 -40.61
CA GLU A 204 18.97 2.31 -41.91
C GLU A 204 19.96 1.58 -42.85
N LYS A 205 20.31 0.32 -42.56
CA LYS A 205 21.17 -0.50 -43.44
C LYS A 205 20.56 -1.86 -43.75
N LYS A 206 19.47 -1.87 -44.51
CA LYS A 206 19.05 -3.02 -45.32
C LYS A 206 18.57 -2.56 -46.69
#